data_AF-A0A967LE81-F1
#
_entry.id   AF-A0A967LE81-F1
#
_cell.length_a   1.000
_cell.length_b   1.000
_cell.length_c   1.000
_cell.angle_alpha   90.00
_cell.angle_beta   90.00
_cell.angle_gamma   90.00
#
_symmetry.space_group_name_H-M   'P 1'
#
loop_
_entity.id
_entity.type
_entity.pdbx_description
1 polymer ?
#
loop_
_entity_poly.entity_id
_entity_poly.type
_entity_poly.pdbx_seq_one_letter_code
_entity_poly.pdbx_strand_id
1 'polypeptide(L)' 'MDVRGLHHNAYRCRDSEETRGFYEDFLGLTLAGALDIGETMTGREAEVLHTFYQMDDGS' A
#
# COMPACT_ATOMS: atom_id res chain seq x y z
N MET A 1 17.84 15.20 15.29
CA MET A 1 16.72 14.89 14.36
C MET A 1 16.38 13.46 14.63
N ASP A 2 15.32 13.26 15.40
CA ASP A 2 14.98 11.97 15.96
C ASP A 2 13.87 11.30 15.13
N VAL A 3 13.95 9.99 15.01
CA VAL A 3 12.93 9.19 14.29
C VAL A 3 11.67 9.14 15.14
N ARG A 4 10.53 9.55 14.56
CA ARG A 4 9.26 9.71 15.29
C ARG A 4 8.34 8.49 15.18
N GLY A 5 8.49 7.67 14.15
CA GLY A 5 7.63 6.53 13.88
C GLY A 5 7.88 5.95 12.48
N LEU A 6 7.12 4.91 12.14
CA LEU A 6 7.08 4.39 10.78
C LEU A 6 6.23 5.32 9.91
N HIS A 7 6.72 5.66 8.72
CA HIS A 7 5.95 6.46 7.76
C HIS A 7 5.06 5.58 6.87
N HIS A 8 5.46 4.34 6.62
CA HIS A 8 4.64 3.27 6.04
C HIS A 8 5.44 1.96 6.06
N ASN A 9 4.76 0.86 5.80
CA ASN A 9 5.32 -0.46 5.51
C ASN A 9 4.70 -1.00 4.21
N ALA A 10 5.51 -1.65 3.39
CA ALA A 10 5.07 -2.19 2.11
C ALA A 10 5.31 -3.71 2.07
N TYR A 11 4.28 -4.44 1.66
CA TYR A 11 4.33 -5.89 1.46
C TYR A 11 3.85 -6.23 0.06
N ARG A 12 4.36 -7.33 -0.49
CA ARG A 12 3.84 -7.86 -1.75
C ARG A 12 2.56 -8.63 -1.47
N CYS A 13 1.55 -8.40 -2.29
CA CYS A 13 0.35 -9.21 -2.36
C CYS A 13 0.33 -10.02 -3.66
N ARG A 14 -0.48 -11.08 -3.68
CA ARG A 14 -0.79 -11.82 -4.91
C ARG A 14 -2.01 -11.22 -5.61
N ASP A 15 -3.02 -10.86 -4.83
CA ASP A 15 -4.28 -10.26 -5.27
C ASP A 15 -4.61 -9.09 -4.34
N SER A 16 -4.88 -7.93 -4.94
CA SER A 16 -5.11 -6.71 -4.15
C SER A 16 -6.50 -6.63 -3.55
N GLU A 17 -7.51 -7.28 -4.13
CA GLU A 17 -8.89 -7.26 -3.60
C GLU A 17 -9.00 -8.24 -2.42
N GLU A 18 -8.39 -9.42 -2.52
CA GLU A 18 -8.28 -10.35 -1.38
C GLU A 18 -7.55 -9.68 -0.20
N THR A 19 -6.45 -8.98 -0.49
CA THR A 19 -5.68 -8.24 0.52
C THR A 19 -6.48 -7.09 1.11
N ARG A 20 -7.28 -6.38 0.30
CA ARG A 20 -8.17 -5.31 0.75
C ARG A 20 -9.19 -5.82 1.76
N GLY A 21 -9.78 -6.99 1.57
CA GLY A 21 -10.69 -7.58 2.55
C GLY A 21 -10.02 -7.76 3.92
N PHE A 22 -8.76 -8.21 3.97
CA PHE A 22 -8.03 -8.29 5.23
C PHE A 22 -7.82 -6.91 5.90
N TYR A 23 -7.38 -5.90 5.13
CA TYR A 23 -7.12 -4.59 5.70
C TYR A 23 -8.39 -3.81 6.08
N GLU A 24 -9.44 -3.86 5.25
CA GLU A 24 -10.70 -3.14 5.52
C GLU A 24 -11.61 -3.91 6.49
N ASP A 25 -11.87 -5.20 6.26
CA ASP A 25 -12.87 -5.93 7.04
C ASP A 25 -12.33 -6.43 8.38
N PHE A 26 -11.08 -6.92 8.40
CA PHE A 26 -10.49 -7.47 9.61
C PHE A 26 -9.75 -6.42 10.44
N LEU A 27 -8.92 -5.58 9.81
CA LEU A 27 -8.16 -4.54 10.52
C LEU A 27 -8.91 -3.20 10.64
N GLY A 28 -9.95 -2.96 9.84
CA GLY A 28 -10.71 -1.71 9.89
C GLY A 28 -10.00 -0.50 9.27
N LEU A 29 -8.94 -0.72 8.48
CA LEU A 29 -8.23 0.37 7.81
C LEU A 29 -9.01 0.86 6.60
N THR A 30 -8.78 2.11 6.21
CA THR A 30 -9.45 2.72 5.04
C THR A 30 -8.54 2.64 3.82
N LEU A 31 -9.06 2.16 2.67
CA LEU A 31 -8.36 2.30 1.40
C LEU A 31 -8.18 3.79 1.05
N ALA A 32 -6.93 4.25 1.10
CA ALA A 32 -6.55 5.63 0.85
C ALA A 32 -6.32 5.92 -0.64
N GLY A 33 -5.92 4.90 -1.41
CA GLY A 33 -5.70 5.04 -2.84
C GLY A 33 -5.14 3.80 -3.51
N ALA A 34 -5.11 3.84 -4.83
CA ALA A 34 -4.50 2.81 -5.66
C ALA A 34 -3.69 3.47 -6.79
N LEU A 35 -2.52 2.91 -7.10
CA LEU A 35 -1.61 3.41 -8.13
C LEU A 35 -1.17 2.25 -9.03
N ASP A 36 -1.52 2.35 -10.30
CA ASP A 36 -0.98 1.50 -11.35
C ASP A 36 0.43 1.97 -11.76
N ILE A 37 1.35 1.04 -11.90
CA ILE A 37 2.74 1.30 -12.30
C ILE A 37 3.07 0.44 -13.52
N GLY A 38 3.21 1.11 -14.67
CA GLY A 38 3.62 0.50 -15.94
C GLY A 38 5.13 0.44 -16.17
N GLU A 39 5.92 1.20 -15.40
CA GLU A 39 7.38 1.24 -15.54
C GLU A 39 8.05 1.45 -14.18
N THR A 40 9.13 0.72 -13.90
CA THR A 40 9.91 0.92 -12.68
C THR A 40 10.73 2.21 -12.74
N MET A 41 11.16 2.72 -11.59
CA MET A 41 12.04 3.90 -11.50
C MET A 41 13.37 3.76 -12.26
N THR A 42 13.77 2.55 -12.66
CA THR A 42 14.98 2.29 -13.45
C THR A 42 14.68 2.04 -14.93
N GLY A 43 13.47 2.33 -15.41
CA GLY A 43 13.09 2.22 -16.83
C GLY A 43 12.78 0.81 -17.32
N ARG A 44 12.29 -0.08 -16.44
CA ARG A 44 11.85 -1.43 -16.86
C ARG A 44 10.34 -1.49 -16.92
N GLU A 45 9.79 -2.08 -17.98
CA GLU A 45 8.35 -2.38 -18.04
C GLU A 45 7.91 -3.19 -16.80
N ALA A 46 6.74 -2.82 -16.28
CA ALA A 46 6.13 -3.42 -15.11
C ALA A 46 4.61 -3.47 -15.30
N GLU A 47 3.96 -4.37 -14.57
CA GLU A 47 2.50 -4.45 -14.48
C GLU A 47 2.17 -4.73 -13.02
N VAL A 48 2.18 -3.67 -12.20
CA VAL A 48 1.96 -3.80 -10.75
C VAL A 48 1.00 -2.73 -10.25
N LEU A 49 0.13 -3.13 -9.31
CA LEU A 49 -0.79 -2.25 -8.61
C LEU A 49 -0.33 -2.08 -7.16
N HIS A 50 -0.18 -0.83 -6.73
CA HIS A 50 -0.01 -0.50 -5.32
C HIS A 50 -1.36 -0.07 -4.75
N THR A 51 -1.73 -0.62 -3.60
CA THR A 51 -2.88 -0.19 -2.80
C THR A 51 -2.42 0.29 -1.45
N PHE A 52 -2.96 1.43 -1.02
CA PHE A 52 -2.56 2.13 0.19
C PHE A 52 -3.70 2.13 1.18
N TYR A 53 -3.41 1.80 2.43
CA TYR A 53 -4.38 1.81 3.52
C TYR A 53 -3.90 2.79 4.59
N GLN A 54 -4.79 3.69 5.01
CA GLN A 54 -4.47 4.74 5.96
C GLN A 54 -4.35 4.19 7.38
N MET A 55 -3.27 4.57 8.07
CA MET A 55 -3.09 4.29 9.49
C MET A 55 -3.81 5.33 10.36
N ASP A 56 -4.09 4.98 11.62
CA ASP A 56 -4.84 5.85 12.55
C ASP A 56 -4.14 7.17 12.87
N ASP A 57 -2.80 7.22 12.77
CA ASP A 57 -2.01 8.44 12.94
C ASP A 57 -1.95 9.31 11.66
N GLY A 58 -2.64 8.90 10.60
CA GLY A 58 -2.69 9.58 9.31
C GLY A 58 -1.50 9.32 8.40
N SER A 59 -0.63 8.36 8.75
CA SER A 59 0.41 7.86 7.84
C SER A 59 -0.12 6.97 6.71
#